data_AF-A0A8J7QYK2-F1
#
_entry.id   AF-A0A8J7QYK2-F1
#
_cell.length_a   1.000
_cell.length_b   1.000
_cell.length_c   1.000
_cell.angle_alpha   90.00
_cell.angle_beta   90.00
_cell.angle_gamma   90.00
#
_symmetry.space_group_name_H-M   'P 1'
#
loop_
_entity.id
_entity.type
_entity.pdbx_description
1 polymer ?
#
loop_
_entity_poly.entity_id
_entity_poly.type
_entity_poly.pdbx_seq_one_letter_code
_entity_poly.pdbx_strand_id
1 'polypeptide(L)'
;KTEWQKDILGVAIAHNIPYAASATIADWRDYITKVRRAIEVDGPAFIHVLAPCQLGWRYDPSQTVAIARLAVDTRFFPVYECADGVYTINRRVPSPKPVEEFLKTQGRFRHLFEEKNKWLIQKIQEGVDRNWQRLVNLERATNPNAPKT
;
A
#
# COMPACT_ATOMS: atom_id res chain seq x y z
N LYS A 1 -6.56 -2.58 -19.77
CA LYS A 1 -7.87 -2.24 -19.19
C LYS A 1 -7.71 -1.02 -18.30
N THR A 2 -8.74 -0.21 -18.13
CA THR A 2 -8.69 1.07 -17.40
C THR A 2 -9.28 0.98 -15.99
N GLU A 3 -9.66 -0.22 -15.55
CA GLU A 3 -10.17 -0.43 -14.19
C GLU A 3 -9.06 -0.30 -13.14
N TRP A 4 -9.46 0.13 -11.95
CA TRP A 4 -8.59 0.16 -10.79
C TRP A 4 -8.29 -1.23 -10.25
N GLN A 5 -7.13 -1.39 -9.62
CA GLN A 5 -6.82 -2.59 -8.87
C GLN A 5 -7.84 -2.78 -7.74
N LYS A 6 -8.37 -4.00 -7.61
CA LYS A 6 -9.29 -4.37 -6.53
C LYS A 6 -8.60 -4.22 -5.17
N ASP A 7 -9.26 -3.56 -4.23
CA ASP A 7 -8.80 -3.45 -2.84
C ASP A 7 -9.04 -4.77 -2.10
N ILE A 8 -8.13 -5.74 -2.29
CA ILE A 8 -8.29 -7.08 -1.70
C ILE A 8 -8.21 -7.07 -0.18
N LEU A 9 -7.42 -6.14 0.39
CA LEU A 9 -7.30 -5.97 1.83
C LEU A 9 -8.59 -5.39 2.41
N GLY A 10 -9.16 -4.36 1.78
CA GLY A 10 -10.47 -3.83 2.14
C GLY A 10 -11.59 -4.88 2.06
N VAL A 11 -11.53 -5.77 1.04
CA VAL A 11 -12.46 -6.90 0.94
C VAL A 11 -12.29 -7.87 2.11
N ALA A 12 -11.06 -8.24 2.49
CA ALA A 12 -10.82 -9.11 3.64
C ALA A 12 -11.34 -8.48 4.94
N ILE A 13 -11.07 -7.19 5.16
CA ILE A 13 -11.55 -6.44 6.33
C ILE A 13 -13.08 -6.42 6.38
N ALA A 14 -13.76 -6.26 5.24
CA ALA A 14 -15.23 -6.23 5.18
C ALA A 14 -15.91 -7.54 5.59
N HIS A 15 -15.17 -8.66 5.67
CA HIS A 15 -15.67 -9.92 6.21
C HIS A 15 -15.60 -9.98 7.74
N ASN A 16 -15.24 -8.88 8.42
CA ASN A 16 -15.08 -8.78 9.87
C ASN A 16 -14.10 -9.82 10.45
N ILE A 17 -13.01 -10.09 9.72
CA ILE A 17 -11.95 -10.96 10.23
C ILE A 17 -11.20 -10.25 11.38
N PRO A 18 -10.74 -10.99 12.41
CA PRO A 18 -10.08 -10.36 13.56
C PRO A 18 -8.80 -9.59 13.19
N TYR A 19 -8.07 -10.01 12.15
CA TYR A 19 -6.84 -9.32 11.76
C TYR A 19 -6.61 -9.30 10.25
N ALA A 20 -6.38 -8.10 9.72
CA ALA A 20 -5.97 -7.89 8.34
C ALA A 20 -4.87 -6.83 8.27
N ALA A 21 -3.84 -7.04 7.46
CA ALA A 21 -2.78 -6.06 7.30
C ALA A 21 -2.20 -6.00 5.89
N SER A 22 -1.60 -4.85 5.53
CA SER A 22 -0.66 -4.76 4.43
C SER A 22 0.77 -4.71 4.95
N ALA A 23 1.71 -5.27 4.18
CA ALA A 23 3.13 -5.28 4.51
C ALA A 23 4.00 -5.14 3.26
N THR A 24 5.27 -4.79 3.46
CA THR A 24 6.27 -4.65 2.38
C THR A 24 7.59 -5.27 2.81
N ILE A 25 8.33 -5.81 1.85
CA ILE A 25 9.69 -6.32 2.08
C ILE A 25 10.68 -5.20 2.48
N ALA A 26 10.36 -3.94 2.19
CA ALA A 26 11.21 -2.79 2.50
C ALA A 26 11.29 -2.47 4.00
N ASP A 27 10.28 -2.88 4.78
CA ASP A 27 10.16 -2.69 6.22
C ASP A 27 9.98 -4.06 6.90
N TRP A 28 11.02 -4.89 6.80
CA TRP A 28 10.99 -6.28 7.28
C TRP A 28 10.60 -6.41 8.76
N ARG A 29 10.96 -5.45 9.62
CA ARG A 29 10.60 -5.46 11.05
C ARG A 29 9.09 -5.35 11.25
N ASP A 30 8.43 -4.43 10.53
CA ASP A 30 6.97 -4.28 10.56
C ASP A 30 6.30 -5.56 10.04
N TYR A 31 6.81 -6.10 8.94
CA TYR A 31 6.28 -7.33 8.36
C TYR A 31 6.33 -8.51 9.34
N ILE A 32 7.48 -8.76 9.98
CA ILE A 32 7.61 -9.88 10.94
C ILE A 32 6.71 -9.68 12.17
N THR A 33 6.58 -8.46 12.69
CA THR A 33 5.65 -8.16 13.79
C THR A 33 4.22 -8.48 13.42
N LYS A 34 3.78 -8.10 12.21
CA LYS A 34 2.42 -8.39 11.71
C LYS A 34 2.18 -9.87 11.51
N VAL A 35 3.18 -10.62 11.04
CA VAL A 35 3.09 -12.09 10.91
C VAL A 35 2.92 -12.75 12.27
N ARG A 36 3.70 -12.34 13.29
CA ARG A 36 3.54 -12.87 14.66
C ARG A 36 2.15 -12.59 15.20
N ARG A 37 1.68 -11.35 15.09
CA ARG A 37 0.33 -10.95 15.50
C ARG A 37 -0.76 -11.76 14.78
N ALA A 38 -0.63 -11.97 13.47
CA ALA A 38 -1.58 -12.76 12.70
C ALA A 38 -1.65 -14.24 13.14
N ILE A 39 -0.53 -14.82 13.60
CA ILE A 39 -0.48 -16.19 14.12
C ILE A 39 -1.13 -16.30 15.50
N GLU A 40 -1.01 -15.25 16.32
CA GLU A 40 -1.54 -15.21 17.70
C GLU A 40 -3.05 -14.91 17.77
N VAL A 41 -3.66 -14.56 16.63
CA VAL A 41 -5.09 -14.22 16.53
C VAL A 41 -5.96 -15.47 16.62
N ASP A 42 -7.01 -15.39 17.43
CA ASP A 42 -8.05 -16.42 17.49
C ASP A 42 -9.06 -16.21 16.34
N GLY A 43 -8.74 -16.75 15.16
CA GLY A 43 -9.59 -16.69 13.98
C GLY A 43 -8.82 -16.45 12.67
N PRO A 44 -9.53 -16.13 11.57
CA PRO A 44 -8.89 -15.90 10.28
C PRO A 44 -8.05 -14.62 10.29
N ALA A 45 -6.84 -14.70 9.77
CA ALA A 45 -5.96 -13.55 9.57
C ALA A 45 -5.52 -13.43 8.10
N PHE A 46 -5.37 -12.19 7.61
CA PHE A 46 -4.97 -11.92 6.23
C PHE A 46 -3.85 -10.89 6.15
N ILE A 47 -2.77 -11.18 5.42
CA ILE A 47 -1.69 -10.21 5.15
C ILE A 47 -1.49 -10.07 3.65
N HIS A 48 -1.68 -8.85 3.13
CA HIS A 48 -1.39 -8.49 1.75
C HIS A 48 0.04 -7.92 1.65
N VAL A 49 0.97 -8.72 1.12
CA VAL A 49 2.39 -8.37 1.06
C VAL A 49 2.78 -7.84 -0.33
N LEU A 50 3.40 -6.66 -0.37
CA LEU A 50 4.03 -6.15 -1.59
C LEU A 50 5.37 -6.86 -1.84
N ALA A 51 5.41 -7.69 -2.87
CA ALA A 51 6.61 -8.36 -3.35
C ALA A 51 6.87 -7.97 -4.83
N PRO A 52 7.75 -6.99 -5.10
CA PRO A 52 8.07 -6.60 -6.47
C PRO A 52 8.65 -7.77 -7.28
N CYS A 53 8.04 -8.12 -8.41
CA CYS A 53 8.53 -9.17 -9.29
C CYS A 53 9.32 -8.58 -10.46
N GLN A 54 10.64 -8.78 -10.49
CA GLN A 54 11.53 -8.21 -11.51
C GLN A 54 11.09 -8.58 -12.94
N LEU A 55 10.68 -9.84 -13.18
CA LEU A 55 10.28 -10.31 -14.51
C LEU A 55 9.01 -9.60 -14.98
N GLY A 56 8.02 -9.49 -14.09
CA GLY A 56 6.72 -8.90 -14.42
C GLY A 56 6.77 -7.38 -14.52
N TRP A 57 7.60 -6.73 -13.70
CA TRP A 57 7.64 -5.28 -13.61
C TRP A 57 8.73 -4.66 -14.49
N ARG A 58 9.71 -5.48 -14.92
CA ARG A 58 10.83 -5.13 -15.80
C ARG A 58 11.70 -4.01 -15.20
N TYR A 59 12.45 -4.37 -14.17
CA TYR A 59 13.41 -3.49 -13.48
C TYR A 59 14.66 -4.28 -13.09
N ASP A 60 15.76 -3.59 -12.75
CA ASP A 60 17.01 -4.23 -12.32
C ASP A 60 16.86 -4.96 -10.96
N PRO A 61 17.17 -6.26 -10.84
CA PRO A 61 17.00 -7.01 -9.58
C PRO A 61 17.66 -6.38 -8.33
N SER A 62 18.74 -5.60 -8.50
CA SER A 62 19.36 -4.85 -7.38
C SER A 62 18.44 -3.80 -6.77
N GLN A 63 17.41 -3.35 -7.50
CA GLN A 63 16.48 -2.30 -7.10
C GLN A 63 15.23 -2.82 -6.38
N THR A 64 15.07 -4.13 -6.18
CA THR A 64 13.86 -4.73 -5.61
C THR A 64 13.41 -4.06 -4.31
N VAL A 65 14.32 -3.84 -3.36
CA VAL A 65 14.01 -3.21 -2.06
C VAL A 65 13.73 -1.71 -2.22
N ALA A 66 14.48 -1.03 -3.08
CA ALA A 66 14.31 0.40 -3.33
C ALA A 66 12.92 0.69 -3.95
N ILE A 67 12.48 -0.13 -4.90
CA ILE A 67 11.16 -0.02 -5.54
C ILE A 67 10.05 -0.32 -4.53
N ALA A 68 10.22 -1.35 -3.68
CA ALA A 68 9.26 -1.65 -2.61
C ALA A 68 9.12 -0.48 -1.63
N ARG A 69 10.21 0.21 -1.29
CA ARG A 69 10.19 1.41 -0.45
C ARG A 69 9.51 2.58 -1.15
N LEU A 70 9.83 2.80 -2.42
CA LEU A 70 9.24 3.87 -3.23
C LEU A 70 7.72 3.72 -3.40
N ALA A 71 7.20 2.50 -3.46
CA ALA A 71 5.76 2.25 -3.45
C ALA A 71 5.08 2.77 -2.17
N VAL A 72 5.76 2.69 -1.02
CA VAL A 72 5.26 3.23 0.25
C VAL A 72 5.46 4.73 0.31
N ASP A 73 6.63 5.24 -0.08
CA ASP A 73 6.96 6.67 -0.04
C ASP A 73 6.08 7.52 -0.98
N THR A 74 5.53 6.90 -2.03
CA THR A 74 4.55 7.53 -2.93
C THR A 74 3.10 7.31 -2.48
N ARG A 75 2.89 6.60 -1.37
CA ARG A 75 1.59 6.13 -0.86
C ARG A 75 0.83 5.19 -1.81
N PHE A 76 1.44 4.79 -2.93
CA PHE A 76 0.83 3.86 -3.89
C PHE A 76 0.45 2.54 -3.22
N PHE A 77 1.30 2.05 -2.32
CA PHE A 77 1.03 0.89 -1.48
C PHE A 77 1.09 1.30 0.01
N PRO A 78 -0.04 1.65 0.64
CA PRO A 78 -0.06 2.03 2.04
C PRO A 78 0.20 0.83 2.94
N VAL A 79 0.99 1.02 3.99
CA VAL A 79 1.30 0.01 5.01
C VAL A 79 0.50 0.31 6.28
N TYR A 80 -0.53 -0.50 6.51
CA TYR A 80 -1.48 -0.36 7.61
C TYR A 80 -1.98 -1.73 8.08
N GLU A 81 -2.65 -1.74 9.23
CA GLU A 81 -3.34 -2.91 9.75
C GLU A 81 -4.74 -2.53 10.26
N CYS A 82 -5.61 -3.53 10.34
CA CYS A 82 -6.93 -3.48 10.93
C CYS A 82 -7.05 -4.68 11.88
N ALA A 83 -7.16 -4.40 13.18
CA ALA A 83 -7.37 -5.41 14.21
C ALA A 83 -8.72 -5.16 14.87
N ASP A 84 -9.63 -6.12 14.80
CA ASP A 84 -11.00 -6.03 15.35
C ASP A 84 -11.72 -4.74 14.94
N GLY A 85 -11.59 -4.37 13.66
CA GLY A 85 -12.18 -3.15 13.10
C GLY A 85 -11.41 -1.85 13.39
N VAL A 86 -10.33 -1.89 14.16
CA VAL A 86 -9.49 -0.73 14.49
C VAL A 86 -8.36 -0.59 13.47
N TYR A 87 -8.42 0.48 12.67
CA TYR A 87 -7.39 0.80 11.68
C TYR A 87 -6.19 1.47 12.33
N THR A 88 -4.98 1.11 11.90
CA THR A 88 -3.72 1.75 12.31
C THR A 88 -2.79 1.87 11.10
N ILE A 89 -2.36 3.08 10.77
CA ILE A 89 -1.39 3.34 9.71
C ILE A 89 0.03 3.21 10.31
N ASN A 90 0.72 2.10 10.03
CA ASN A 90 2.04 1.84 10.60
C ASN A 90 3.14 2.71 9.97
N ARG A 91 3.01 3.04 8.67
CA ARG A 91 3.98 3.91 7.97
C ARG A 91 3.32 5.21 7.52
N ARG A 92 3.52 6.27 8.29
CA ARG A 92 3.12 7.62 7.90
C ARG A 92 4.14 8.21 6.93
N VAL A 93 3.63 8.81 5.87
CA VAL A 93 4.43 9.51 4.87
C VAL A 93 3.90 10.93 4.77
N PRO A 94 4.35 11.89 5.60
CA PRO A 94 3.81 13.25 5.65
C PRO A 94 4.04 14.00 4.33
N SER A 95 5.23 13.82 3.74
CA SER A 95 5.61 14.41 2.46
C SER A 95 5.80 13.28 1.43
N PRO A 96 4.74 12.86 0.73
CA PRO A 96 4.84 11.78 -0.24
C PRO A 96 5.60 12.25 -1.47
N LYS A 97 6.33 11.32 -2.07
CA LYS A 97 6.88 11.51 -3.40
C LYS A 97 5.76 11.43 -4.44
N PRO A 98 5.87 12.11 -5.59
CA PRO A 98 4.94 11.92 -6.69
C PRO A 98 4.90 10.45 -7.12
N VAL A 99 3.70 9.92 -7.39
CA VAL A 99 3.51 8.53 -7.85
C VAL A 99 4.31 8.23 -9.12
N GLU A 100 4.56 9.26 -9.91
CA GLU A 100 5.40 9.20 -11.10
C GLU A 100 6.81 8.64 -10.81
N GLU A 101 7.42 8.97 -9.66
CA GLU A 101 8.72 8.41 -9.28
C GLU A 101 8.66 6.89 -9.20
N PHE A 102 7.61 6.33 -8.59
CA PHE A 102 7.39 4.89 -8.52
C PHE A 102 7.13 4.29 -9.92
N LEU A 103 6.27 4.91 -10.72
CA LEU A 103 5.89 4.40 -12.03
C LEU A 103 7.08 4.37 -13.02
N LYS A 104 7.98 5.36 -12.98
CA LYS A 104 9.14 5.46 -13.88
C LYS A 104 10.12 4.31 -13.73
N THR A 105 10.22 3.71 -12.55
CA THR A 105 11.17 2.62 -12.26
C THR A 105 10.83 1.29 -12.93
N GLN A 106 9.63 1.15 -13.51
CA GLN A 106 9.08 -0.14 -13.94
C GLN A 106 8.74 -0.12 -15.44
N GLY A 107 9.34 -1.02 -16.21
CA GLY A 107 9.07 -1.12 -17.65
C GLY A 107 7.60 -1.44 -17.99
N ARG A 108 6.83 -2.05 -17.08
CA ARG A 108 5.38 -2.30 -17.30
C ARG A 108 4.55 -1.02 -17.47
N PHE A 109 5.05 0.13 -17.00
CA PHE A 109 4.37 1.42 -17.07
C PHE A 109 4.92 2.34 -18.17
N ARG A 110 5.85 1.88 -19.02
CA ARG A 110 6.46 2.70 -20.07
C ARG A 110 5.45 3.44 -20.96
N HIS A 111 4.34 2.78 -21.29
CA HIS A 111 3.27 3.34 -22.11
C HIS A 111 2.55 4.55 -21.47
N LEU A 112 2.57 4.68 -20.13
CA LEU A 112 1.96 5.83 -19.44
C LEU A 112 2.72 7.14 -19.67
N PHE A 113 3.99 7.06 -20.06
CA PHE A 113 4.87 8.22 -20.28
C PHE A 113 4.85 8.77 -21.71
N GLU A 114 4.06 8.16 -22.60
CA GLU A 114 3.75 8.76 -23.90
C GLU A 114 2.87 10.00 -23.71
N GLU A 115 3.07 11.06 -24.51
CA GLU A 115 2.34 12.34 -24.37
C GLU A 115 0.81 12.16 -24.27
N LYS A 116 0.25 11.27 -25.09
CA LYS A 116 -1.19 10.96 -25.11
C LYS A 116 -1.74 10.38 -23.80
N ASN A 117 -0.86 9.88 -22.92
CA ASN A 117 -1.21 9.14 -21.71
C ASN A 117 -0.80 9.87 -20.41
N LYS A 118 -0.11 11.02 -20.48
CA LYS A 118 0.33 11.75 -19.28
C LYS A 118 -0.79 12.09 -18.30
N TRP A 119 -1.99 12.37 -18.81
CA TRP A 119 -3.19 12.60 -17.99
C TRP A 119 -3.55 11.41 -17.09
N LEU A 120 -3.18 10.18 -17.46
CA LEU A 120 -3.40 8.99 -16.63
C LEU A 120 -2.53 9.03 -15.37
N ILE A 121 -1.32 9.58 -15.43
CA ILE A 121 -0.43 9.69 -14.26
C ILE A 121 -1.07 10.60 -13.20
N GLN A 122 -1.65 11.72 -13.63
CA GLN A 122 -2.41 12.59 -12.74
C GLN A 122 -3.62 11.88 -12.14
N LYS A 123 -4.39 11.16 -12.95
CA LYS A 123 -5.54 10.37 -12.47
C LYS A 123 -5.13 9.31 -11.45
N ILE A 124 -3.96 8.67 -11.65
CA ILE A 124 -3.37 7.72 -10.70
C ILE A 124 -3.02 8.42 -9.39
N GLN A 125 -2.35 9.58 -9.45
CA GLN A 125 -2.00 10.39 -8.27
C GLN A 125 -3.25 10.73 -7.45
N GLU A 126 -4.30 11.24 -8.09
CA GLU A 126 -5.59 11.53 -7.42
C GLU A 126 -6.21 10.29 -6.77
N GLY A 127 -6.10 9.12 -7.41
CA GLY A 127 -6.56 7.86 -6.84
C GLY A 127 -5.79 7.46 -5.58
N VAL A 128 -4.46 7.59 -5.62
CA VAL A 128 -3.57 7.32 -4.48
C VAL A 128 -3.89 8.26 -3.32
N ASP A 129 -4.03 9.57 -3.59
CA ASP A 129 -4.32 10.57 -2.57
C ASP A 129 -5.70 10.38 -1.93
N ARG A 130 -6.73 10.06 -2.75
CA ARG A 130 -8.06 9.71 -2.23
C ARG A 130 -8.02 8.48 -1.33
N ASN A 131 -7.30 7.43 -1.73
CA ASN A 131 -7.19 6.23 -0.91
C ASN A 131 -6.44 6.51 0.40
N TRP A 132 -5.39 7.30 0.37
CA TRP A 132 -4.68 7.72 1.57
C TRP A 132 -5.59 8.49 2.54
N GLN A 133 -6.34 9.47 2.04
CA GLN A 133 -7.27 10.24 2.88
C GLN A 133 -8.38 9.35 3.46
N ARG A 134 -8.87 8.38 2.70
CA ARG A 134 -9.82 7.37 3.19
C ARG A 134 -9.23 6.61 4.39
N LEU A 135 -8.00 6.13 4.29
CA LEU A 135 -7.33 5.41 5.39
C LEU A 135 -7.12 6.29 6.62
N VAL A 136 -6.71 7.56 6.43
CA VAL A 136 -6.57 8.53 7.52
C VAL A 136 -7.91 8.75 8.23
N ASN A 137 -9.01 8.86 7.48
CA ASN A 137 -10.33 9.03 8.05
C ASN A 137 -10.79 7.78 8.82
N LEU A 138 -10.52 6.58 8.29
CA LEU A 138 -10.84 5.31 8.94
C LEU A 138 -10.06 5.11 10.24
N GLU A 139 -8.76 5.39 10.23
CA GLU A 139 -7.92 5.35 11.43
C GLU A 139 -8.44 6.33 12.48
N ARG A 140 -8.73 7.58 12.12
CA ARG A 140 -9.29 8.56 13.07
C ARG A 140 -10.64 8.16 13.63
N ALA A 141 -11.49 7.50 12.83
CA ALA A 141 -12.82 7.08 13.25
C ALA A 141 -12.80 5.86 14.18
N THR A 142 -11.78 5.01 14.06
CA THR A 142 -11.75 3.70 14.74
C THR A 142 -10.68 3.62 15.83
N ASN A 143 -9.65 4.48 15.78
CA ASN A 143 -8.54 4.49 16.71
C ASN A 143 -8.47 5.82 17.48
N PRO A 144 -8.97 5.87 18.73
CA PRO A 144 -8.96 7.10 19.55
C PRO A 144 -7.55 7.58 19.92
N ASN A 145 -6.53 6.71 19.79
CA ASN A 145 -5.14 7.02 20.05
C ASN A 145 -4.36 7.41 18.78
N ALA A 146 -5.04 7.59 17.64
CA ALA A 146 -4.39 7.95 16.39
C ALA A 146 -3.63 9.29 16.53
N PRO A 147 -2.37 9.37 16.04
CA PRO A 147 -1.61 10.63 16.01
C PRO A 147 -2.41 11.74 15.31
N LYS A 148 -2.52 12.90 15.96
CA LYS A 148 -3.01 14.11 15.29
C LYS A 148 -1.98 14.49 14.21
N THR A 149 -2.46 14.59 12.98
CA THR A 149 -1.68 14.92 11.77
C THR A 149 -0.87 16.18 11.93
#